data_AF-A0A7X7G035-F1
#
_entry.id   AF-A0A7X7G035-F1
#
_cell.length_a   1.000
_cell.length_b   1.000
_cell.length_c   1.000
_cell.angle_alpha   90.00
_cell.angle_beta   90.00
_cell.angle_gamma   90.00
#
_symmetry.space_group_name_H-M   'P 1'
#
loop_
_entity.id
_entity.type
_entity.pdbx_description
1 polymer ?
#
loop_
_entity_poly.entity_id
_entity_poly.type
_entity_poly.pdbx_seq_one_letter_code
_entity_poly.pdbx_strand_id
1 'polypeptide(L)'
;MLKVIGVASIDELFGDIRPSQAPRSFDLPQGLSEFEVMERLKRLALRNTNEPIPFIGGGYYDHYVPAACQALISRGEFYTAYTPYQPECSQGTLQALFEFQSMICTLTGMDVSNASLYEGGTAL
;
A
#
# COMPACT_ATOMS: atom_id res chain seq x y z
N MET A 1 8.75 -22.93 -17.77
CA MET A 1 7.86 -23.36 -16.68
C MET A 1 6.93 -24.49 -17.12
N LEU A 2 6.05 -24.29 -18.12
CA LEU A 2 5.09 -25.32 -18.56
C LEU A 2 5.70 -26.71 -18.82
N LYS A 3 6.79 -26.79 -19.60
CA LYS A 3 7.55 -28.03 -19.83
C LYS A 3 8.04 -28.72 -18.55
N VAL A 4 8.40 -27.97 -17.51
CA VAL A 4 8.91 -28.52 -16.23
C VAL A 4 7.79 -29.15 -15.42
N ILE A 5 6.61 -28.52 -15.44
CA ILE A 5 5.41 -29.03 -14.76
C ILE A 5 4.60 -30.01 -15.62
N GLY A 6 5.08 -30.32 -16.83
CA GLY A 6 4.52 -31.37 -17.69
C GLY A 6 3.27 -31.00 -18.49
N VAL A 7 2.89 -29.72 -18.57
CA VAL A 7 1.72 -29.26 -19.36
C VAL A 7 2.16 -28.62 -20.68
N ALA A 8 1.34 -28.78 -21.71
CA ALA A 8 1.58 -28.29 -23.06
C ALA A 8 1.11 -26.85 -23.30
N SER A 9 0.16 -26.33 -22.52
CA SER A 9 -0.36 -24.95 -22.69
C SER A 9 -0.82 -24.30 -21.38
N ILE A 10 -1.11 -22.99 -21.44
CA ILE A 10 -1.76 -22.25 -20.35
C ILE A 10 -3.20 -22.73 -20.14
N ASP A 11 -3.91 -23.08 -21.21
CA ASP A 11 -5.28 -23.61 -21.09
C ASP A 11 -5.28 -24.94 -20.34
N GLU A 12 -4.29 -25.81 -20.58
CA GLU A 12 -4.11 -27.07 -19.84
C GLU A 12 -3.77 -26.82 -18.38
N LEU A 13 -2.93 -25.80 -18.08
CA LEU A 13 -2.62 -25.39 -16.70
C LEU A 13 -3.87 -25.00 -15.90
N PHE A 14 -4.87 -24.41 -16.55
CA PHE A 14 -6.13 -24.00 -15.93
C PHE A 14 -7.27 -25.01 -16.11
N GLY A 15 -7.00 -26.23 -16.59
CA GLY A 15 -8.02 -27.25 -16.90
C GLY A 15 -8.89 -27.67 -15.71
N ASP A 16 -8.40 -27.52 -14.48
CA ASP A 16 -9.14 -27.81 -13.25
C ASP A 16 -10.22 -26.76 -12.93
N ILE A 17 -10.15 -25.57 -13.56
CA ILE A 17 -11.18 -24.54 -13.44
C ILE A 17 -12.32 -24.88 -14.40
N ARG A 18 -13.54 -25.05 -13.86
CA ARG A 18 -14.70 -25.36 -14.69
C ARG A 18 -14.91 -24.24 -15.73
N PRO A 19 -15.19 -24.55 -17.01
CA PRO A 19 -15.40 -23.53 -18.05
C PRO A 19 -16.50 -22.51 -17.73
N SER A 20 -17.47 -22.89 -16.91
CA SER A 20 -18.53 -21.99 -16.42
C SER A 20 -18.05 -20.92 -15.43
N GLN A 21 -16.87 -21.10 -14.83
CA GLN A 21 -16.24 -20.15 -13.90
C GLN A 21 -15.24 -19.23 -14.59
N ALA A 22 -14.82 -19.55 -15.82
CA ALA A 22 -13.91 -18.72 -16.59
C ALA A 22 -14.67 -17.47 -17.11
N PRO A 23 -14.17 -16.26 -16.82
CA PRO A 23 -14.75 -15.04 -17.38
C PRO A 23 -14.57 -15.03 -18.90
N ARG A 24 -15.66 -14.89 -19.65
CA ARG A 24 -15.62 -14.80 -21.13
C ARG A 24 -15.07 -13.45 -21.61
N SER A 25 -15.26 -12.43 -20.79
CA SER A 25 -14.77 -11.07 -20.94
C SER A 25 -14.84 -10.39 -19.58
N PHE A 26 -13.96 -9.42 -19.35
CA PHE A 26 -14.02 -8.54 -18.18
C PHE A 26 -14.75 -7.22 -18.49
N ASP A 27 -15.16 -6.98 -19.74
CA ASP A 27 -15.75 -5.72 -20.21
C ASP A 27 -14.92 -4.49 -19.79
N LEU A 28 -13.60 -4.57 -20.02
CA LEU A 28 -12.65 -3.51 -19.67
C LEU A 28 -12.20 -2.76 -20.93
N PRO A 29 -11.91 -1.45 -20.83
CA PRO A 29 -11.25 -0.71 -21.89
C PRO A 29 -9.92 -1.34 -22.28
N GLN A 30 -9.45 -1.05 -23.50
CA GLN A 30 -8.12 -1.44 -23.92
C GLN A 30 -7.05 -0.89 -22.98
N GLY A 31 -6.04 -1.72 -22.69
CA GLY A 31 -4.90 -1.32 -21.88
C GLY A 31 -4.18 -0.10 -22.49
N LEU A 32 -3.77 0.81 -21.62
CA LEU A 32 -2.98 1.98 -21.96
C LEU A 32 -1.50 1.72 -21.68
N SER A 33 -0.62 2.40 -22.40
CA SER A 33 0.80 2.46 -22.05
C SER A 33 1.02 3.21 -20.73
N GLU A 34 2.18 3.01 -20.11
CA GLU A 34 2.53 3.70 -18.86
C GLU A 34 2.42 5.23 -18.98
N PHE A 35 2.88 5.81 -20.09
CA PHE A 35 2.80 7.25 -20.33
C PHE A 35 1.36 7.75 -20.42
N GLU A 36 0.49 7.03 -21.15
CA GLU A 36 -0.93 7.37 -21.27
C GLU A 36 -1.65 7.27 -19.93
N VAL A 37 -1.33 6.26 -19.11
CA VAL A 37 -1.87 6.13 -17.75
C VAL A 37 -1.45 7.32 -16.90
N MET A 38 -0.17 7.66 -16.89
CA MET A 38 0.35 8.77 -16.07
C MET A 38 -0.24 10.11 -16.49
N GLU A 39 -0.36 10.38 -17.79
CA GLU A 39 -1.00 11.61 -18.28
C GLU A 39 -2.49 11.65 -17.91
N ARG A 40 -3.20 10.53 -18.05
CA ARG A 40 -4.61 10.43 -17.67
C ARG A 40 -4.80 10.69 -16.18
N LEU A 41 -4.01 10.07 -15.31
CA LEU A 41 -4.10 10.27 -13.86
C LEU A 41 -3.76 11.71 -13.46
N LYS A 42 -2.75 12.33 -14.07
CA LYS A 42 -2.43 13.76 -13.87
C LYS A 42 -3.62 14.65 -14.22
N ARG A 43 -4.27 14.44 -15.37
CA ARG A 43 -5.46 15.21 -15.78
C ARG A 43 -6.64 15.00 -14.84
N LEU A 44 -6.84 13.78 -14.33
CA LEU A 44 -7.89 13.51 -13.35
C LEU A 44 -7.61 14.22 -12.02
N ALA A 45 -6.37 14.19 -11.53
CA ALA A 45 -5.98 14.84 -10.30
C ALA A 45 -6.17 16.37 -10.34
N LEU A 46 -5.98 17.00 -11.51
CA LEU A 46 -6.23 18.44 -11.72
C LEU A 46 -7.70 18.87 -11.55
N ARG A 47 -8.64 17.92 -11.46
CA ARG A 47 -10.05 18.23 -11.17
C ARG A 47 -10.32 18.45 -9.68
N ASN A 48 -9.38 18.11 -8.81
CA ASN A 48 -9.49 18.34 -7.37
C ASN A 48 -9.15 19.79 -7.04
N THR A 49 -9.79 20.34 -6.00
CA THR A 49 -9.48 21.67 -5.47
C THR A 49 -8.60 21.54 -4.24
N ASN A 50 -7.44 22.19 -4.26
CA ASN A 50 -6.47 22.17 -3.16
C ASN A 50 -6.52 23.44 -2.29
N GLU A 51 -7.44 24.36 -2.59
CA GLU A 51 -7.65 25.61 -1.86
C GLU A 51 -9.14 25.81 -1.49
N PRO A 52 -9.42 26.47 -0.36
CA PRO A 52 -8.47 27.02 0.62
C PRO A 52 -7.85 25.95 1.54
N ILE A 53 -6.82 26.33 2.30
CA ILE A 53 -6.24 25.48 3.36
C ILE A 53 -7.37 24.98 4.28
N PRO A 54 -7.49 23.66 4.52
CA PRO A 54 -8.60 23.11 5.29
C PRO A 54 -8.41 23.36 6.80
N PHE A 55 -9.30 24.16 7.39
CA PHE A 55 -9.38 24.39 8.85
C PHE A 55 -10.60 23.71 9.50
N ILE A 56 -11.19 22.71 8.85
CA ILE A 56 -12.40 22.02 9.34
C ILE A 56 -12.13 21.15 10.59
N GLY A 57 -10.88 20.73 10.82
CA GLY A 57 -10.49 19.86 11.93
C GLY A 57 -11.04 18.43 11.79
N GLY A 58 -11.53 17.85 12.88
CA GLY A 58 -12.15 16.51 12.86
C GLY A 58 -11.15 15.34 12.76
N GLY A 59 -9.95 15.49 13.33
CA GLY A 59 -8.92 14.44 13.34
C GLY A 59 -7.94 14.49 12.16
N TYR A 60 -8.19 15.36 11.16
CA TYR A 60 -7.31 15.57 10.01
C TYR A 60 -6.85 17.03 9.99
N TYR A 61 -5.54 17.24 10.00
CA TYR A 61 -4.93 18.56 10.11
C TYR A 61 -3.80 18.70 9.09
N ASP A 62 -3.82 19.79 8.34
CA ASP A 62 -2.75 20.13 7.41
C ASP A 62 -1.43 20.36 8.18
N HIS A 63 -0.34 19.82 7.66
CA HIS A 63 0.98 19.90 8.30
C HIS A 63 2.11 19.76 7.29
N TYR A 64 3.28 20.29 7.64
CA TYR A 64 4.48 20.13 6.84
C TYR A 64 5.01 18.70 6.92
N VAL A 65 5.14 18.03 5.76
CA VAL A 65 5.79 16.73 5.63
C VAL A 65 7.24 16.93 5.15
N PRO A 66 8.26 16.59 5.95
CA PRO A 66 9.66 16.71 5.54
C PRO A 66 9.98 15.90 4.28
N ALA A 67 10.80 16.46 3.40
CA ALA A 67 11.20 15.79 2.14
C ALA A 67 11.87 14.42 2.36
N ALA A 68 12.54 14.24 3.50
CA ALA A 68 13.13 12.96 3.91
C ALA A 68 12.09 11.85 4.03
N CYS A 69 10.85 12.15 4.43
CA CYS A 69 9.79 11.14 4.53
C CYS A 69 9.49 10.51 3.17
N GLN A 70 9.32 11.32 2.12
CA GLN A 70 9.09 10.83 0.76
C GLN A 70 10.26 9.97 0.26
N ALA A 71 11.49 10.39 0.54
CA ALA A 71 12.69 9.64 0.17
C ALA A 71 12.77 8.29 0.89
N LEU A 72 12.38 8.22 2.17
CA LEU A 72 12.40 6.99 2.95
C LEU A 72 11.30 6.01 2.52
N ILE A 73 10.05 6.46 2.37
CA ILE A 73 8.92 5.57 2.05
C ILE A 73 8.98 5.01 0.63
N SER A 74 9.74 5.63 -0.27
CA SER A 74 9.94 5.16 -1.65
C SER A 74 11.05 4.11 -1.79
N ARG A 75 11.78 3.83 -0.72
CA ARG A 75 12.78 2.77 -0.69
C ARG A 75 12.11 1.40 -0.73
N GLY A 76 12.63 0.49 -1.55
CA GLY A 76 12.05 -0.85 -1.73
C GLY A 76 11.93 -1.64 -0.42
N GLU A 77 12.88 -1.47 0.50
CA GLU A 77 12.89 -2.14 1.80
C GLU A 77 11.70 -1.76 2.69
N PHE A 78 11.11 -0.58 2.50
CA PHE A 78 9.89 -0.13 3.16
C PHE A 78 8.64 -0.31 2.28
N TYR A 79 8.80 -0.20 0.96
CA TYR A 79 7.69 -0.15 0.01
C TYR A 79 7.20 -1.55 -0.40
N THR A 80 8.07 -2.56 -0.47
CA THR A 80 7.74 -3.90 -0.97
C THR A 80 7.75 -4.98 0.10
N ALA A 81 8.37 -4.74 1.25
CA ALA A 81 8.34 -5.67 2.38
C ALA A 81 6.92 -5.80 2.94
N TYR A 82 6.56 -7.01 3.39
CA TYR A 82 5.30 -7.26 4.08
C TYR A 82 5.53 -7.42 5.60
N THR A 83 4.55 -7.96 6.31
CA THR A 83 4.64 -8.22 7.75
C THR A 83 5.96 -8.92 8.11
N PRO A 84 6.69 -8.45 9.13
CA PRO A 84 8.04 -8.93 9.47
C PRO A 84 8.00 -10.30 10.19
N TYR A 85 7.45 -11.33 9.54
CA TYR A 85 7.39 -12.70 10.07
C TYR A 85 8.77 -13.38 10.17
N GLN A 86 9.78 -12.87 9.47
CA GLN A 86 11.16 -13.35 9.51
C GLN A 86 12.05 -12.28 10.16
N PRO A 87 12.10 -12.24 11.51
CA PRO A 87 12.67 -11.10 12.23
C PRO A 87 14.15 -10.86 11.93
N GLU A 88 14.93 -11.91 11.66
CA GLU A 88 16.35 -11.84 11.32
C GLU A 88 16.59 -11.06 10.01
N CYS A 89 15.61 -11.08 9.10
CA CYS A 89 15.64 -10.39 7.82
C CYS A 89 14.83 -9.09 7.83
N SER A 90 14.29 -8.65 8.99
CA SER A 90 13.36 -7.52 9.09
C SER A 90 13.68 -6.56 10.23
N GLN A 91 14.90 -6.59 10.78
CA GLN A 91 15.30 -5.76 11.91
C GLN A 91 15.12 -4.25 11.67
N GLY A 92 15.31 -3.76 10.45
CA GLY A 92 15.10 -2.33 10.13
C GLY A 92 13.65 -1.89 10.33
N THR A 93 12.69 -2.65 9.81
CA THR A 93 11.25 -2.38 10.00
C THR A 93 10.84 -2.56 11.44
N LEU A 94 11.31 -3.62 12.10
CA LEU A 94 11.02 -3.87 13.52
C LEU A 94 11.54 -2.74 14.41
N GLN A 95 12.73 -2.20 14.14
CA GLN A 95 13.24 -1.03 14.84
C GLN A 95 12.34 0.18 14.62
N ALA A 96 11.95 0.48 13.37
CA ALA A 96 11.07 1.62 13.08
C ALA A 96 9.71 1.53 13.79
N LEU A 97 9.14 0.32 13.89
CA LEU A 97 7.91 0.08 14.65
C LEU A 97 8.12 0.24 16.16
N PHE A 98 9.26 -0.22 16.68
CA PHE A 98 9.61 -0.03 18.09
C PHE A 98 9.81 1.46 18.44
N GLU A 99 10.42 2.24 17.56
CA GLU A 99 10.54 3.70 17.74
C GLU A 99 9.16 4.37 17.73
N PHE A 100 8.25 3.93 16.85
CA PHE A 100 6.86 4.40 16.86
C PHE A 100 6.17 4.10 18.20
N GLN A 101 6.26 2.85 18.69
CA GLN A 101 5.69 2.45 19.98
C GLN A 101 6.25 3.30 21.13
N SER A 102 7.58 3.47 21.15
CA SER A 102 8.28 4.27 22.16
C SER A 102 7.86 5.73 22.15
N MET A 103 7.71 6.31 20.95
CA MET A 103 7.20 7.67 20.77
C MET A 103 5.77 7.80 21.31
N ILE A 104 4.87 6.87 20.97
CA ILE A 104 3.49 6.91 21.46
C ILE A 104 3.45 6.77 22.99
N CYS A 105 4.14 5.80 23.58
CA CYS A 105 4.23 5.65 25.04
C CYS A 105 4.74 6.94 25.72
N THR A 106 5.76 7.57 25.13
CA THR A 106 6.33 8.83 25.66
C THR A 106 5.32 9.98 25.58
N LEU A 107 4.58 10.09 24.48
CA LEU A 107 3.58 11.15 24.27
C LEU A 107 2.34 10.98 25.15
N THR A 108 1.89 9.74 25.36
CA THR A 108 0.64 9.46 26.10
C THR A 108 0.87 9.16 27.58
N GLY A 109 2.11 8.85 27.99
CA GLY A 109 2.43 8.40 29.35
C GLY A 109 1.97 6.98 29.66
N MET A 110 1.70 6.16 28.64
CA MET A 110 1.29 4.77 28.80
C MET A 110 2.49 3.81 28.80
N ASP A 111 2.34 2.67 29.46
CA ASP A 111 3.42 1.67 29.58
C ASP A 111 3.70 0.93 28.26
N VAL A 112 2.66 0.68 27.46
CA VAL A 112 2.75 -0.12 26.23
C VAL A 112 1.85 0.48 25.14
N SER A 113 2.33 0.44 23.90
CA SER A 113 1.58 0.74 22.68
C SER A 113 1.73 -0.40 21.68
N ASN A 114 0.74 -0.58 20.79
CA ASN A 114 0.86 -1.50 19.66
C ASN A 114 1.59 -0.84 18.48
N ALA A 115 1.84 -1.61 17.41
CA ALA A 115 2.53 -1.14 16.22
C ALA A 115 1.59 -0.49 15.18
N SER A 116 0.55 0.24 15.62
CA SER A 116 -0.53 0.93 14.86
C SER A 116 -1.89 0.19 14.78
N LEU A 117 -2.91 0.95 14.38
CA LEU A 117 -4.26 0.54 13.96
C LEU A 117 -4.63 1.34 12.69
N TYR A 118 -5.79 1.06 12.09
CA TYR A 118 -6.16 1.64 10.79
C TYR A 118 -6.42 3.16 10.83
N GLU A 119 -7.21 3.63 11.80
CA GLU A 119 -7.52 5.06 11.99
C GLU A 119 -8.08 5.31 13.40
N GLY A 120 -8.40 6.57 13.71
CA GLY A 120 -8.76 6.97 15.08
C GLY A 120 -10.09 6.40 15.58
N GLY A 121 -11.11 6.27 14.74
CA GLY A 121 -12.46 5.81 15.14
C GLY A 121 -12.53 4.33 15.53
N THR A 122 -11.83 3.45 14.80
CA THR A 122 -11.73 2.01 15.08
C THR A 122 -10.72 1.69 16.17
N ALA A 123 -9.91 2.67 16.60
CA ALA A 123 -8.96 2.55 17.69
C ALA A 123 -9.55 2.91 19.07
N LEU A 124 -10.74 3.49 19.13
CA LEU A 124 -11.49 3.83 20.36
C LEU A 124 -12.28 2.64 20.89
#